data_AF-F0R9M2-F1
#
_entry.id   AF-F0R9M2-F1
#
_cell.length_a   1.000
_cell.length_b   1.000
_cell.length_c   1.000
_cell.angle_alpha   90.00
_cell.angle_beta   90.00
_cell.angle_gamma   90.00
#
_symmetry.space_group_name_H-M   'P 1'
#
loop_
_entity.id
_entity.type
_entity.pdbx_description
1 polymer ?
#
loop_
_entity_poly.entity_id
_entity_poly.type
_entity_poly.pdbx_seq_one_letter_code
_entity_poly.pdbx_strand_id
1 'polypeptide(L)'
;MLESLLFIFLIFVGGITLIISLIFILIGLSKKSSKVKKIGYGIGIVSILCFGLIALYYLLILPSLHKNQMDDLAGTYQLYDSSKQIIAKKELHSQYPELILLADGTYKFDEIEGVGLQKNGTWKTGGIDGMLEFDVKQGREWASPSGDENDATLTFEYQNNQDDRENTKLIVFVKK
;
A
#
# COMPACT_ATOMS: atom_id res chain seq x y z
N MET A 1 4.59 8.38 -7.79
CA MET A 1 4.16 9.36 -8.81
C MET A 1 4.45 8.92 -10.25
N LEU A 2 5.65 8.43 -10.58
CA LEU A 2 5.99 7.99 -11.94
C LEU A 2 5.13 6.81 -12.44
N GLU A 3 4.88 5.83 -11.57
CA GLU A 3 4.01 4.68 -11.86
C GLU A 3 2.59 5.11 -12.24
N SER A 4 1.99 5.99 -11.44
CA SER A 4 0.66 6.54 -11.71
C SER A 4 0.61 7.27 -13.04
N LEU A 5 1.66 8.04 -13.38
CA LEU A 5 1.75 8.74 -14.65
C LEU A 5 1.85 7.76 -15.84
N LEU A 6 2.65 6.69 -15.70
CA LEU A 6 2.77 5.64 -16.71
C LEU A 6 1.42 4.95 -16.96
N PHE A 7 0.67 4.62 -15.91
CA PHE A 7 -0.64 3.98 -16.07
C PHE A 7 -1.67 4.92 -16.69
N ILE A 8 -1.68 6.20 -16.32
CA ILE A 8 -2.53 7.20 -16.99
C ILE A 8 -2.20 7.26 -18.48
N PHE A 9 -0.93 7.26 -18.85
CA PHE A 9 -0.49 7.24 -20.24
C PHE A 9 -0.98 5.97 -20.97
N LEU A 10 -0.78 4.79 -20.37
CA LEU A 10 -1.23 3.52 -20.96
C LEU A 10 -2.75 3.45 -21.12
N ILE A 11 -3.52 3.93 -20.14
CA ILE A 11 -4.99 4.00 -20.21
C ILE A 11 -5.41 4.94 -21.34
N PHE A 12 -4.78 6.10 -21.46
CA PHE A 12 -5.10 7.10 -22.47
C PHE A 12 -4.82 6.57 -23.88
N VAL A 13 -3.60 6.08 -24.13
CA VAL A 13 -3.21 5.50 -25.42
C VAL A 13 -4.03 4.26 -25.75
N GLY A 14 -4.21 3.36 -24.77
CA GLY A 14 -5.01 2.15 -24.92
C GLY A 14 -6.47 2.44 -25.24
N GLY A 15 -7.07 3.43 -24.56
CA GLY A 15 -8.45 3.85 -24.80
C GLY A 15 -8.66 4.47 -26.19
N ILE A 16 -7.79 5.39 -26.60
CA ILE A 16 -7.88 6.02 -27.93
C ILE A 16 -7.71 4.98 -29.03
N THR A 17 -6.69 4.13 -28.93
CA THR A 17 -6.45 3.08 -29.93
C THR A 17 -7.62 2.08 -30.00
N LEU A 18 -8.27 1.79 -28.87
CA LEU A 18 -9.43 0.90 -28.82
C LEU A 18 -10.62 1.51 -29.58
N ILE A 19 -10.92 2.79 -29.33
CA ILE A 19 -11.98 3.51 -30.03
C ILE A 19 -11.71 3.52 -31.55
N ILE A 20 -10.49 3.86 -31.96
CA ILE A 20 -10.10 3.87 -33.37
C ILE A 20 -10.24 2.45 -33.97
N SER A 21 -9.77 1.42 -33.28
CA SER A 21 -9.89 0.02 -33.70
C SER A 21 -11.35 -0.36 -33.96
N LEU A 22 -12.25 -0.03 -33.02
CA LEU A 22 -13.69 -0.29 -33.15
C LEU A 22 -14.30 0.43 -34.34
N ILE A 23 -13.95 1.70 -34.59
CA ILE A 23 -14.41 2.45 -35.76
C ILE A 23 -13.99 1.73 -37.05
N PHE A 24 -12.72 1.33 -37.17
CA PHE A 24 -12.23 0.61 -38.35
C PHE A 24 -12.92 -0.75 -38.53
N ILE A 25 -13.17 -1.49 -37.44
CA ILE A 25 -13.91 -2.76 -37.51
C ILE A 25 -15.34 -2.53 -37.99
N LEU A 26 -16.06 -1.54 -37.44
CA LEU A 26 -17.43 -1.20 -37.86
C LEU A 26 -17.48 -0.80 -39.34
N ILE A 27 -16.57 0.06 -39.79
CA ILE A 27 -16.46 0.43 -41.21
C ILE A 27 -16.16 -0.82 -42.06
N GLY A 28 -15.27 -1.69 -41.60
CA GLY A 28 -14.91 -2.93 -42.27
C GLY A 28 -16.07 -3.92 -42.37
N LEU A 29 -16.96 -3.96 -41.37
CA LEU A 29 -18.20 -4.75 -41.40
C LEU A 29 -19.20 -4.15 -42.39
N SER A 30 -19.48 -2.86 -42.31
CA SER A 30 -20.43 -2.17 -43.21
C SER A 30 -20.02 -2.26 -44.67
N LYS A 31 -18.72 -2.08 -44.97
CA LYS A 31 -18.18 -2.20 -46.34
C LYS A 31 -17.85 -3.64 -46.75
N LYS A 32 -18.11 -4.64 -45.89
CA LYS A 32 -17.71 -6.05 -46.06
C LYS A 32 -16.24 -6.23 -46.45
N SER A 33 -15.36 -5.30 -46.05
CA SER A 33 -13.95 -5.27 -46.46
C SER A 33 -13.06 -5.98 -45.45
N SER A 34 -12.41 -7.07 -45.88
CA SER A 34 -11.46 -7.81 -45.04
C SER A 34 -10.19 -7.02 -44.74
N LYS A 35 -9.73 -6.17 -45.67
CA LYS A 35 -8.54 -5.32 -45.49
C LYS A 35 -8.73 -4.32 -44.35
N VAL A 36 -9.87 -3.64 -44.33
CA VAL A 36 -10.19 -2.63 -43.30
C VAL A 36 -10.35 -3.29 -41.93
N LYS A 37 -10.98 -4.47 -41.86
CA LYS A 37 -11.05 -5.26 -40.61
C LYS A 37 -9.67 -5.63 -40.08
N LYS A 38 -8.73 -6.07 -40.94
CA LYS A 38 -7.35 -6.39 -40.53
C LYS A 38 -6.63 -5.18 -39.92
N ILE A 39 -6.81 -3.98 -40.49
CA ILE A 39 -6.26 -2.75 -39.91
C ILE A 39 -6.85 -2.50 -38.52
N GLY A 40 -8.18 -2.60 -38.39
CA GLY A 40 -8.86 -2.48 -37.10
C GLY A 40 -8.31 -3.44 -36.05
N TYR A 41 -8.17 -4.73 -36.37
CA TYR A 41 -7.55 -5.71 -35.46
C TYR A 41 -6.10 -5.36 -35.12
N GLY A 42 -5.30 -4.93 -36.10
CA GLY A 42 -3.92 -4.52 -35.87
C GLY A 42 -3.80 -3.37 -34.88
N ILE A 43 -4.66 -2.35 -35.00
CA ILE A 43 -4.73 -1.24 -34.03
C ILE A 43 -5.20 -1.75 -32.66
N GLY A 44 -6.17 -2.66 -32.64
CA GLY A 44 -6.71 -3.24 -31.40
C GLY A 44 -5.69 -4.01 -30.58
N ILE A 45 -4.69 -4.62 -31.23
CA ILE A 45 -3.56 -5.27 -30.52
C ILE A 45 -2.83 -4.28 -29.63
N VAL A 46 -2.64 -3.03 -30.07
CA VAL A 46 -1.97 -1.99 -29.25
C VAL A 46 -2.76 -1.75 -27.96
N SER A 47 -4.08 -1.64 -28.05
CA SER A 47 -4.94 -1.48 -26.87
C SER A 47 -4.86 -2.67 -25.93
N ILE A 48 -4.89 -3.89 -26.48
CA ILE A 48 -4.76 -5.13 -25.71
C ILE A 48 -3.42 -5.16 -24.98
N LEU A 49 -2.33 -4.74 -25.62
CA LEU A 49 -1.02 -4.68 -24.97
C LEU A 49 -1.00 -3.63 -23.84
N CYS A 50 -1.55 -2.44 -24.06
CA CYS A 50 -1.62 -1.40 -23.02
C CYS A 50 -2.39 -1.90 -21.78
N PHE A 51 -3.61 -2.42 -21.96
CA PHE A 51 -4.41 -2.92 -20.85
C PHE A 51 -3.86 -4.23 -20.26
N GLY A 52 -3.24 -5.07 -21.09
CA GLY A 52 -2.58 -6.30 -20.67
C GLY A 52 -1.39 -6.03 -19.75
N LEU A 53 -0.58 -5.01 -20.03
CA LEU A 53 0.52 -4.59 -19.15
C LEU A 53 0.01 -4.09 -17.80
N ILE A 54 -1.06 -3.30 -17.81
CA ILE A 54 -1.72 -2.84 -16.57
C ILE A 54 -2.21 -4.04 -15.77
N ALA A 55 -2.92 -4.97 -16.41
CA ALA A 55 -3.43 -6.17 -15.75
C ALA A 55 -2.29 -7.04 -15.18
N LEU A 56 -1.22 -7.23 -15.95
CA LEU A 56 -0.04 -7.98 -15.51
C LEU A 56 0.62 -7.33 -14.29
N TYR A 57 0.71 -6.01 -14.27
CA TYR A 57 1.27 -5.29 -13.13
C TYR A 57 0.46 -5.55 -11.85
N TYR A 58 -0.86 -5.34 -11.89
CA TYR A 58 -1.71 -5.51 -10.71
C TYR A 58 -1.89 -6.97 -10.27
N LEU A 59 -1.84 -7.92 -11.20
CA LEU A 59 -2.05 -9.34 -10.87
C LEU A 59 -0.78 -10.04 -10.39
N LEU A 60 0.39 -9.65 -10.90
CA LEU A 60 1.65 -10.39 -10.65
C LEU A 60 2.69 -9.53 -9.95
N ILE A 61 2.95 -8.32 -10.47
CA ILE A 61 4.05 -7.48 -10.00
C ILE A 61 3.71 -6.89 -8.62
N LEU A 62 2.54 -6.26 -8.48
CA LEU A 62 2.14 -5.59 -7.25
C LEU A 62 2.06 -6.56 -6.05
N PRO A 63 1.41 -7.74 -6.16
CA PRO A 63 1.41 -8.71 -5.05
C PRO A 63 2.81 -9.20 -4.69
N SER A 64 3.68 -9.41 -5.69
CA SER A 64 5.07 -9.81 -5.43
C SER A 64 5.86 -8.72 -4.72
N LEU A 65 5.67 -7.45 -5.10
CA LEU A 65 6.31 -6.31 -4.44
C LEU A 65 5.84 -6.19 -2.99
N HIS A 66 4.53 -6.29 -2.75
CA HIS A 66 3.98 -6.25 -1.40
C HIS A 66 4.53 -7.37 -0.53
N LYS A 67 4.62 -8.60 -1.05
CA LYS A 67 5.19 -9.73 -0.31
C LYS A 67 6.64 -9.47 0.09
N ASN A 68 7.47 -9.03 -0.86
CA ASN A 68 8.88 -8.72 -0.57
C ASN A 68 8.98 -7.60 0.49
N GLN A 69 8.19 -6.54 0.36
CA GLN A 69 8.15 -5.46 1.37
C GLN A 69 7.69 -5.95 2.74
N MET A 70 6.75 -6.91 2.80
CA MET A 70 6.31 -7.50 4.06
C MET A 70 7.42 -8.34 4.69
N ASP A 71 8.19 -9.09 3.88
CA ASP A 71 9.37 -9.82 4.34
C ASP A 71 10.44 -8.85 4.88
N ASP A 72 10.71 -7.75 4.18
CA ASP A 72 11.72 -6.74 4.57
C ASP A 72 11.33 -5.99 5.85
N LEU A 73 10.04 -5.70 6.03
CA LEU A 73 9.51 -5.00 7.20
C LEU A 73 9.11 -5.95 8.35
N ALA A 74 9.07 -7.26 8.12
CA ALA A 74 8.82 -8.20 9.21
C ALA A 74 9.98 -8.17 10.22
N GLY A 75 9.64 -8.19 11.50
CA GLY A 75 10.62 -8.17 12.57
C GLY A 75 10.07 -7.62 13.88
N THR A 76 10.99 -7.39 14.80
CA THR A 76 10.69 -6.92 16.14
C THR A 76 11.04 -5.44 16.25
N TYR A 77 10.08 -4.65 16.72
CA TYR A 77 10.15 -3.20 16.79
C TYR A 77 10.02 -2.74 18.22
N GLN A 78 10.93 -1.88 18.64
CA GLN A 78 10.97 -1.32 19.99
C GLN A 78 10.81 0.19 19.95
N LEU A 79 10.18 0.75 20.98
CA LEU A 79 9.95 2.17 21.07
C LEU A 79 11.28 2.95 21.09
N TYR A 80 11.40 3.98 20.26
CA TYR A 80 12.58 4.85 20.23
C TYR A 80 12.68 5.70 21.50
N ASP A 81 13.89 6.10 21.89
CA ASP A 81 14.13 6.78 23.17
C ASP A 81 13.37 8.11 23.31
N SER A 82 13.18 8.87 22.23
CA SER A 82 12.36 10.09 22.28
C SER A 82 10.88 9.78 22.54
N SER A 83 10.40 8.65 22.04
CA SER A 83 9.01 8.20 22.20
C SER A 83 8.78 7.60 23.58
N LYS A 84 9.78 6.93 24.16
CA LYS A 84 9.75 6.50 25.57
C LYS A 84 9.45 7.65 26.53
N GLN A 85 10.02 8.84 26.29
CA GLN A 85 9.75 10.03 27.12
C GLN A 85 8.32 10.56 26.98
N ILE A 86 7.66 10.31 25.84
CA ILE A 86 6.27 10.70 25.61
C ILE A 86 5.34 9.79 26.42
N ILE A 87 5.60 8.49 26.43
CA ILE A 87 4.76 7.46 27.06
C ILE A 87 5.02 7.34 28.57
N ALA A 88 6.28 7.43 29.00
CA ALA A 88 6.67 7.34 30.42
C ALA A 88 6.06 8.44 31.31
N LYS A 89 5.52 9.51 30.72
CA LYS A 89 4.75 10.53 31.45
C LYS A 89 3.39 10.03 31.94
N LYS A 90 2.91 8.88 31.46
CA LYS A 90 1.58 8.33 31.76
C LYS A 90 1.62 6.88 32.27
N GLU A 91 2.50 6.03 31.75
CA GLU A 91 2.56 4.61 32.14
C GLU A 91 3.77 4.30 33.05
N LEU A 92 3.49 3.77 34.24
CA LEU A 92 4.47 3.41 35.27
C LEU A 92 4.95 1.95 35.14
N HIS A 93 5.05 1.42 33.92
CA HIS A 93 5.47 0.05 33.67
C HIS A 93 6.98 -0.04 33.38
N SER A 94 7.62 -1.07 33.94
CA SER A 94 9.08 -1.27 33.87
C SER A 94 9.60 -1.75 32.52
N GLN A 95 8.72 -2.02 31.55
CA GLN A 95 9.06 -2.48 30.20
C GLN A 95 8.26 -1.67 29.18
N TYR A 96 8.95 -1.14 28.17
CA TYR A 96 8.33 -0.43 27.05
C TYR A 96 7.74 -1.44 26.06
N PRO A 97 6.63 -1.09 25.37
CA PRO A 97 5.95 -2.03 24.49
C PRO A 97 6.79 -2.42 23.28
N GLU A 98 6.66 -3.69 22.89
CA GLU A 98 7.22 -4.25 21.67
C GLU A 98 6.11 -4.50 20.64
N LEU A 99 6.43 -4.24 19.37
CA LEU A 99 5.59 -4.58 18.22
C LEU A 99 6.33 -5.60 17.36
N ILE A 100 5.72 -6.75 17.12
CA ILE A 100 6.27 -7.81 16.28
C ILE A 100 5.41 -7.91 15.02
N LEU A 101 6.02 -7.64 13.86
CA LEU A 101 5.41 -7.83 12.56
C LEU A 101 5.86 -9.17 11.98
N LEU A 102 4.92 -10.05 11.64
CA LEU A 102 5.19 -11.32 10.98
C LEU A 102 4.95 -11.17 9.47
N ALA A 103 5.82 -11.80 8.67
CA ALA A 103 5.77 -11.76 7.20
C ALA A 103 4.48 -12.36 6.60
N ASP A 104 3.74 -13.16 7.38
CA ASP A 104 2.43 -13.68 6.99
C ASP A 104 1.29 -12.64 7.07
N GLY A 105 1.61 -11.40 7.46
CA GLY A 105 0.66 -10.32 7.62
C GLY A 105 -0.07 -10.31 8.95
N THR A 106 0.42 -11.03 9.95
CA THR A 106 -0.06 -10.94 11.33
C THR A 106 0.91 -10.13 12.19
N TYR A 107 0.41 -9.54 13.27
CA TYR A 107 1.26 -8.82 14.22
C TYR A 107 0.91 -9.16 15.67
N LYS A 108 1.87 -8.96 16.57
CA LYS A 108 1.70 -9.00 18.02
C LYS A 108 2.18 -7.68 18.62
N PHE A 109 1.46 -7.19 19.60
CA PHE A 109 1.75 -5.92 20.25
C PHE A 109 1.50 -6.04 21.76
N ASP A 110 2.37 -5.45 22.56
CA ASP A 110 2.21 -5.49 24.03
C ASP A 110 1.02 -4.64 24.53
N GLU A 111 0.37 -3.88 23.63
CA GLU A 111 -0.76 -2.98 23.86
C GLU A 111 -0.42 -1.84 24.83
N ILE A 112 -0.61 -0.61 24.35
CA ILE A 112 -0.51 0.60 25.17
C ILE A 112 -1.67 1.53 24.86
N GLU A 113 -2.14 2.25 25.86
CA GLU A 113 -3.21 3.22 25.63
C GLU A 113 -2.72 4.33 24.68
N GLY A 114 -3.58 4.74 23.75
CA GLY A 114 -3.29 5.86 22.84
C GLY A 114 -2.69 5.47 21.50
N VAL A 115 -2.31 4.20 21.32
CA VAL A 115 -2.06 3.58 20.01
C VAL A 115 -3.23 2.64 19.74
N GLY A 116 -4.03 2.87 18.70
CA GLY A 116 -5.28 2.12 18.44
C GLY A 116 -5.11 0.63 18.09
N LEU A 117 -3.90 0.07 18.26
CA LEU A 117 -3.58 -1.32 17.99
C LEU A 117 -3.99 -2.23 19.15
N GLN A 118 -4.61 -3.35 18.82
CA GLN A 118 -4.85 -4.46 19.77
C GLN A 118 -3.62 -5.34 19.92
N LYS A 119 -3.62 -6.22 20.93
CA LYS A 119 -2.53 -7.19 21.16
C LYS A 119 -2.16 -8.06 19.97
N ASN A 120 -3.11 -8.40 19.11
CA ASN A 120 -2.86 -9.14 17.89
C ASN A 120 -3.82 -8.66 16.81
N GLY A 121 -3.40 -8.73 15.56
CA GLY A 121 -4.22 -8.41 14.41
C GLY A 121 -3.48 -8.71 13.10
N THR A 122 -3.94 -8.11 12.02
CA THR A 122 -3.30 -8.23 10.71
C THR A 122 -2.77 -6.89 10.22
N TRP A 123 -1.70 -6.93 9.44
CA TRP A 123 -1.09 -5.78 8.81
C TRP A 123 -0.74 -6.09 7.36
N LYS A 124 -0.64 -5.04 6.53
CA LYS A 124 -0.20 -5.15 5.13
C LYS A 124 0.50 -3.89 4.65
N THR A 125 1.34 -4.06 3.63
CA THR A 125 1.98 -2.99 2.87
C THR A 125 1.05 -2.46 1.77
N GLY A 126 1.42 -1.35 1.15
CA GLY A 126 0.65 -0.79 0.02
C GLY A 126 -0.64 -0.07 0.43
N GLY A 127 -0.70 0.44 1.65
CA GLY A 127 -1.75 1.35 2.11
C GLY A 127 -1.71 2.71 1.41
N ILE A 128 -2.56 3.64 1.85
CA ILE A 128 -2.62 5.00 1.30
C ILE A 128 -1.24 5.66 1.46
N ASP A 129 -0.70 6.22 0.37
CA ASP A 129 0.62 6.87 0.31
C ASP A 129 1.79 6.00 0.81
N GLY A 130 1.68 4.66 0.68
CA GLY A 130 2.73 3.72 1.09
C GLY A 130 2.76 3.43 2.59
N MET A 131 1.76 3.90 3.34
CA MET A 131 1.60 3.56 4.75
C MET A 131 1.32 2.06 4.94
N LEU A 132 1.73 1.54 6.10
CA LEU A 132 1.26 0.24 6.57
C LEU A 132 -0.16 0.36 7.10
N GLU A 133 -1.01 -0.57 6.71
CA GLU A 133 -2.39 -0.67 7.18
C GLU A 133 -2.50 -1.78 8.22
N PHE A 134 -3.00 -1.45 9.40
CA PHE A 134 -3.31 -2.39 10.48
C PHE A 134 -4.82 -2.52 10.61
N ASP A 135 -5.33 -3.75 10.51
CA ASP A 135 -6.75 -4.03 10.70
C ASP A 135 -7.06 -4.14 12.20
N VAL A 136 -7.97 -3.29 12.67
CA VAL A 136 -8.35 -3.18 14.08
C VAL A 136 -9.86 -3.26 14.19
N LYS A 137 -10.39 -3.83 15.29
CA LYS A 137 -11.84 -3.97 15.56
C LYS A 137 -12.72 -2.74 15.24
N GLN A 138 -12.20 -1.52 15.32
CA GLN A 138 -12.95 -0.28 15.07
C GLN A 138 -12.56 0.46 13.79
N GLY A 139 -11.82 -0.17 12.86
CA GLY A 139 -11.43 0.45 11.60
C GLY A 139 -10.04 0.04 11.16
N ARG A 140 -9.21 1.03 10.84
CA ARG A 140 -7.83 0.82 10.42
C ARG A 140 -6.93 1.79 11.16
N GLU A 141 -5.79 1.28 11.59
CA GLU A 141 -4.68 2.11 12.04
C GLU A 141 -3.61 2.17 10.97
N TRP A 142 -2.88 3.28 10.92
CA TRP A 142 -1.86 3.52 9.92
C TRP A 142 -0.51 3.77 10.58
N ALA A 143 0.54 3.19 10.00
CA ALA A 143 1.91 3.54 10.36
C ALA A 143 2.66 4.01 9.13
N SER A 144 3.44 5.08 9.28
CA SER A 144 4.37 5.51 8.25
C SER A 144 5.69 4.73 8.39
N PRO A 145 6.05 3.87 7.43
CA PRO A 145 7.36 3.22 7.43
C PRO A 145 8.44 4.18 6.90
N SER A 146 9.65 4.07 7.42
CA SER A 146 10.87 4.65 6.82
C SER A 146 12.08 3.75 7.08
N GLY A 147 13.14 3.89 6.28
CA GLY A 147 14.28 2.96 6.30
C GLY A 147 13.99 1.66 5.53
N ASP A 148 14.98 0.77 5.50
CA ASP A 148 14.92 -0.54 4.85
C ASP A 148 15.53 -1.64 5.73
N GLU A 149 15.13 -2.89 5.50
CA GLU A 149 15.59 -4.15 6.13
C GLU A 149 15.98 -4.10 7.62
N ASN A 150 17.11 -3.48 7.98
CA ASN A 150 17.72 -3.49 9.31
C ASN A 150 17.59 -2.17 10.07
N ASP A 151 17.25 -1.05 9.41
CA ASP A 151 17.06 0.25 10.05
C ASP A 151 15.61 0.77 9.96
N ALA A 152 14.69 -0.11 9.57
CA ALA A 152 13.29 0.21 9.40
C ALA A 152 12.68 0.79 10.68
N THR A 153 11.90 1.84 10.53
CA THR A 153 11.16 2.49 11.61
C THR A 153 9.69 2.62 11.26
N LEU A 154 8.82 2.52 12.25
CA LEU A 154 7.38 2.70 12.11
C LEU A 154 6.92 3.86 12.97
N THR A 155 6.34 4.88 12.34
CA THR A 155 5.79 6.03 13.04
C THR A 155 4.27 5.90 13.15
N PHE A 156 3.76 6.02 14.37
CA PHE A 156 2.33 6.01 14.69
C PHE A 156 1.91 7.36 15.25
N GLU A 157 0.65 7.71 14.98
CA GLU A 157 -0.04 8.72 15.78
C GLU A 157 -0.37 8.15 17.16
N TYR A 158 -0.14 8.97 18.18
CA TYR A 158 -0.35 8.66 19.58
C TYR A 158 -1.23 9.74 20.21
N GLN A 159 -2.36 9.34 20.77
CA GLN A 159 -3.27 10.25 21.47
C GLN A 159 -3.22 9.99 22.97
N ASN A 160 -2.78 11.00 23.73
CA ASN A 160 -2.64 10.85 25.17
C ASN A 160 -4.00 10.76 25.90
N ASN A 161 -5.07 11.29 25.28
CA ASN A 161 -6.45 11.25 25.76
C ASN A 161 -7.39 11.17 24.55
N GLN A 162 -8.36 10.25 24.56
CA GLN A 162 -9.23 9.97 23.39
C GLN A 162 -10.15 11.15 23.02
N ASP A 163 -10.43 12.05 23.96
CA ASP A 163 -11.31 13.21 23.76
C ASP A 163 -10.59 14.47 23.23
N ASP A 164 -9.25 14.45 23.10
CA ASP A 164 -8.45 15.65 22.84
C ASP A 164 -7.61 15.51 21.56
N ARG A 165 -8.28 15.64 20.41
CA ARG A 165 -7.67 15.58 19.06
C ARG A 165 -6.61 16.65 18.82
N GLU A 166 -6.56 17.71 19.61
CA GLU A 166 -5.55 18.77 19.47
C GLU A 166 -4.17 18.37 20.03
N ASN A 167 -4.07 17.23 20.71
CA ASN A 167 -2.85 16.75 21.36
C ASN A 167 -2.30 15.42 20.78
N THR A 168 -2.47 15.17 19.49
CA THR A 168 -1.83 14.05 18.79
C THR A 168 -0.32 14.24 18.74
N LYS A 169 0.44 13.24 19.18
CA LYS A 169 1.90 13.18 19.06
C LYS A 169 2.29 12.04 18.15
N LEU A 170 3.52 12.09 17.64
CA LEU A 170 4.08 10.98 16.89
C LEU A 170 4.99 10.17 17.81
N ILE A 171 4.81 8.85 17.79
CA ILE A 171 5.74 7.91 18.40
C ILE A 171 6.38 7.05 17.32
N VAL A 172 7.63 6.67 17.56
CA VAL A 172 8.45 5.94 16.61
C VAL A 172 8.89 4.63 17.24
N PHE A 173 8.69 3.55 16.50
CA PHE A 173 9.29 2.26 16.80
C PHE A 173 10.42 1.99 15.80
N VAL A 174 11.52 1.42 16.28
CA VAL A 174 12.71 1.10 15.48
C VAL A 174 12.89 -0.41 15.49
N LYS A 175 13.19 -0.98 14.32
CA LYS A 175 13.46 -2.40 14.16
C LYS A 175 14.79 -2.76 14.86
N LYS A 176 14.79 -3.92 15.50
CA LYS A 176 15.95 -4.46 16.23
C LYS A 176 16.88 -5.26 15.33
#